data_AF-A0A8J9RN61-F1
#
_entry.id   AF-A0A8J9RN61-F1
#
_cell.length_a   1.000
_cell.length_b   1.000
_cell.length_c   1.000
_cell.angle_alpha   90.00
_cell.angle_beta   90.00
_cell.angle_gamma   90.00
#
_symmetry.space_group_name_H-M   'P 1'
#
loop_
_entity.id
_entity.type
_entity.pdbx_description
1 polymer ?
#
loop_
_entity_poly.entity_id
_entity_poly.type
_entity_poly.pdbx_seq_one_letter_code
_entity_poly.pdbx_strand_id
1 'polypeptide(L)'
;WSIMHQKFSNSSSEVYFPRNNAVEWKPHCSTCDVCNSSKNWGKRKGTMNQNSLIKKRKISVEHVKKSKISPLWKKNRTLNQIKSKCKHFHLDSNLLVIDFPSDFTKSVTCQVCEHILSDPVQTSCKHLFCRICILKYFKLMGCYCPACRHTCFPTDLATPVKSFLNILNSLVLKCTVTGCDEEILLAKYSQHISKHKEMKGKEAYVHINKGGRP
;
A
#
# COMPACT_ATOMS: atom_id res chain seq x y z
N TRP A 1 55.26 -24.66 -1.73
CA TRP A 1 55.06 -25.49 -2.93
C TRP A 1 54.06 -24.81 -3.84
N SER A 2 54.51 -24.55 -5.07
CA SER A 2 53.81 -24.53 -6.36
C SER A 2 52.40 -23.92 -6.46
N ILE A 3 52.40 -22.71 -7.02
CA ILE A 3 51.28 -21.99 -7.64
C ILE A 3 50.74 -22.83 -8.81
N MET A 4 49.44 -23.14 -8.83
CA MET A 4 48.74 -23.52 -10.06
C MET A 4 48.01 -22.30 -10.63
N HIS A 5 48.44 -21.87 -11.80
CA HIS A 5 47.73 -20.91 -12.63
C HIS A 5 46.57 -21.60 -13.34
N GLN A 6 45.32 -21.26 -13.00
CA GLN A 6 44.19 -21.57 -13.85
C GLN A 6 44.01 -20.41 -14.86
N LYS A 7 44.42 -20.64 -16.10
CA LYS A 7 44.18 -19.73 -17.23
C LYS A 7 42.72 -19.88 -17.67
N PHE A 8 41.92 -18.82 -17.51
CA PHE A 8 40.69 -18.64 -18.27
C PHE A 8 40.94 -17.59 -19.35
N SER A 9 40.76 -17.97 -20.61
CA SER A 9 40.82 -17.09 -21.77
C SER A 9 39.43 -16.62 -22.18
N ASN A 10 39.26 -15.29 -22.18
CA ASN A 10 38.40 -14.44 -23.02
C ASN A 10 36.98 -14.92 -23.38
N SER A 11 35.98 -14.32 -22.74
CA SER A 11 34.96 -13.49 -23.43
C SER A 11 33.97 -12.83 -22.46
N SER A 12 33.54 -11.62 -22.83
CA SER A 12 32.59 -10.70 -22.17
C SER A 12 33.17 -9.77 -21.08
N SER A 13 33.41 -8.53 -21.52
CA SER A 13 33.56 -7.27 -20.79
C SER A 13 33.25 -7.28 -19.28
N GLU A 14 34.30 -7.33 -18.45
CA GLU A 14 34.23 -6.97 -17.04
C GLU A 14 34.30 -5.44 -16.91
N VAL A 15 33.25 -4.82 -16.38
CA VAL A 15 33.27 -3.43 -15.93
C VAL A 15 33.93 -3.41 -14.56
N TYR A 16 35.17 -2.92 -14.52
CA TYR A 16 35.93 -2.67 -13.30
C TYR A 16 35.27 -1.57 -12.47
N PHE A 17 34.82 -1.88 -11.25
CA PHE A 17 34.41 -0.88 -10.26
C PHE A 17 35.50 -0.75 -9.19
N PRO A 18 36.30 0.33 -9.18
CA PRO A 18 37.18 0.58 -8.06
C PRO A 18 36.36 0.98 -6.83
N ARG A 19 36.64 0.29 -5.74
CA ARG A 19 36.04 0.45 -4.42
C ARG A 19 36.58 1.71 -3.75
N ASN A 20 35.67 2.49 -3.17
CA ASN A 20 35.87 3.61 -2.25
C ASN A 20 36.54 4.87 -2.84
N ASN A 21 35.70 5.80 -3.31
CA ASN A 21 35.78 7.24 -3.06
C ASN A 21 34.38 7.85 -3.33
N ALA A 22 33.90 8.76 -2.49
CA ALA A 22 32.62 9.42 -2.70
C ALA A 22 32.69 10.24 -4.00
N VAL A 23 31.84 9.91 -4.98
CA VAL A 23 31.75 10.65 -6.24
C VAL A 23 31.02 11.96 -5.97
N GLU A 24 31.75 13.08 -6.08
CA GLU A 24 31.16 14.42 -6.00
C GLU A 24 30.33 14.68 -7.27
N TRP A 25 29.01 14.75 -7.11
CA TRP A 25 28.08 15.01 -8.21
C TRP A 25 28.12 16.48 -8.61
N LYS A 26 28.54 16.75 -9.84
CA LYS A 26 28.39 18.07 -10.48
C LYS A 26 27.12 18.10 -11.35
N PRO A 27 26.39 19.23 -11.42
CA PRO A 27 25.27 19.40 -12.33
C PRO A 27 25.71 19.22 -13.80
N HIS A 28 24.83 18.68 -14.64
CA HIS A 28 25.11 18.41 -16.04
C HIS A 28 25.40 19.71 -16.82
N CYS A 29 26.42 19.66 -17.69
CA CYS A 29 26.70 20.71 -18.67
C CYS A 29 25.81 20.50 -19.92
N SER A 30 25.43 21.58 -20.61
CA SER A 30 24.56 21.55 -21.79
C SER A 30 25.18 20.89 -23.04
N THR A 31 26.43 20.45 -22.96
CA THR A 31 27.20 19.84 -24.04
C THR A 31 27.65 18.42 -23.66
N CYS A 32 26.68 17.54 -23.41
CA CYS A 32 26.93 16.11 -23.16
C CYS A 32 26.67 15.26 -24.42
N ASP A 33 27.68 14.56 -24.92
CA ASP A 33 27.60 13.72 -26.12
C ASP A 33 26.73 12.45 -25.95
N VAL A 34 26.39 12.08 -24.71
CA VAL A 34 25.40 11.03 -24.41
C VAL A 34 23.97 11.55 -24.61
N CYS A 35 23.72 12.82 -24.29
CA CYS A 35 22.39 13.43 -24.43
C CYS A 35 22.15 13.96 -25.85
N ASN A 36 23.22 14.30 -26.59
CA ASN A 36 23.13 14.98 -27.88
C ASN A 36 23.11 14.02 -29.10
N SER A 37 23.25 12.72 -28.91
CA SER A 37 23.28 11.70 -29.97
C SER A 37 21.89 11.19 -30.36
N SER A 38 20.92 12.08 -30.57
CA SER A 38 19.57 11.68 -31.01
C SER A 38 18.93 12.57 -32.08
N LYS A 39 19.57 12.77 -33.24
CA LYS A 39 18.84 13.19 -34.45
C LYS A 39 19.39 12.54 -35.72
N ASN A 40 18.61 11.62 -36.30
CA ASN A 40 18.21 11.61 -37.71
C ASN A 40 17.33 10.38 -38.01
N TRP A 41 16.03 10.44 -37.68
CA TRP A 41 15.06 9.48 -38.22
C TRP A 41 14.60 9.96 -39.61
N GLY A 42 15.11 9.29 -40.64
CA GLY A 42 14.79 9.53 -42.04
C GLY A 42 13.29 9.34 -42.36
N LYS A 43 12.76 10.26 -43.16
CA LYS A 43 11.45 10.14 -43.82
C LYS A 43 11.44 8.91 -44.73
N ARG A 44 10.49 7.99 -44.55
CA ARG A 44 10.22 6.95 -45.56
C ARG A 44 9.33 7.52 -46.67
N LYS A 45 9.85 7.40 -47.90
CA LYS A 45 9.20 7.66 -49.20
C LYS A 45 7.90 6.87 -49.35
N GLY A 46 6.89 7.50 -49.93
CA GLY A 46 5.70 6.83 -50.42
C GLY A 46 5.97 6.03 -51.69
N THR A 47 5.28 4.90 -51.82
CA THR A 47 5.08 4.18 -53.08
C THR A 47 3.62 3.78 -53.17
N MET A 48 2.95 4.36 -54.15
CA MET A 48 1.62 4.03 -54.64
C MET A 48 1.69 2.68 -55.35
N ASN A 49 0.80 1.74 -55.02
CA ASN A 49 0.39 0.72 -55.98
C ASN A 49 -1.10 0.41 -55.80
N GLN A 50 -1.81 0.42 -56.93
CA GLN A 50 -3.25 0.36 -57.03
C GLN A 50 -3.77 -1.07 -57.21
N ASN A 51 -5.10 -1.18 -57.08
CA ASN A 51 -6.03 -2.21 -57.56
C ASN A 51 -6.24 -3.42 -56.63
N SER A 52 -7.46 -3.91 -56.37
CA SER A 52 -8.82 -3.46 -56.74
C SER A 52 -9.87 -4.38 -56.06
N LEU A 53 -11.09 -3.84 -55.88
CA LEU A 53 -12.40 -4.51 -55.79
C LEU A 53 -12.99 -4.95 -54.42
N ILE A 54 -14.05 -4.20 -54.04
CA ILE A 54 -15.39 -4.64 -53.58
C ILE A 54 -15.52 -5.24 -52.16
N LYS A 55 -16.03 -4.44 -51.21
CA LYS A 55 -17.44 -4.44 -50.76
C LYS A 55 -17.65 -3.42 -49.63
N LYS A 56 -18.56 -2.46 -49.85
CA LYS A 56 -19.06 -1.54 -48.81
C LYS A 56 -19.72 -2.34 -47.69
N ARG A 57 -19.38 -2.07 -46.43
CA ARG A 57 -20.17 -2.50 -45.28
C ARG A 57 -20.18 -1.43 -44.18
N LYS A 58 -21.42 -1.06 -43.83
CA LYS A 58 -21.93 -0.13 -42.80
C LYS A 58 -20.96 0.32 -41.69
N ILE A 59 -20.98 1.63 -41.45
CA ILE A 59 -20.56 2.31 -40.22
C ILE A 59 -21.23 1.64 -39.02
N SER A 60 -20.47 0.89 -38.23
CA SER A 60 -20.80 0.62 -36.84
C SER A 60 -20.02 1.60 -35.98
N VAL A 61 -20.72 2.41 -35.20
CA VAL A 61 -20.14 3.26 -34.16
C VAL A 61 -19.42 2.37 -33.16
N GLU A 62 -18.09 2.31 -33.25
CA GLU A 62 -17.27 1.75 -32.19
C GLU A 62 -17.43 2.64 -30.96
N HIS A 63 -18.08 2.06 -29.94
CA HIS A 63 -18.10 2.60 -28.59
C HIS A 63 -16.67 2.61 -28.04
N VAL A 64 -15.97 3.72 -28.25
CA VAL A 64 -14.83 4.13 -27.43
C VAL A 64 -15.36 4.19 -25.99
N LYS A 65 -15.04 3.17 -25.18
CA LYS A 65 -15.26 3.21 -23.73
C LYS A 65 -14.35 4.29 -23.16
N LYS A 66 -14.86 5.53 -23.16
CA LYS A 66 -14.29 6.63 -22.40
C LYS A 66 -14.23 6.20 -20.94
N SER A 67 -13.02 5.99 -20.44
CA SER A 67 -12.74 5.93 -19.01
C SER A 67 -13.45 7.11 -18.34
N LYS A 68 -14.54 6.82 -17.62
CA LYS A 68 -15.22 7.84 -16.79
C LYS A 68 -14.30 8.11 -15.61
N ILE A 69 -13.40 9.10 -15.75
CA ILE A 69 -12.70 9.67 -14.61
C ILE A 69 -13.78 10.27 -13.71
N SER A 70 -14.14 9.55 -12.65
CA SER A 70 -15.01 10.12 -11.62
C SER A 70 -14.34 11.37 -11.04
N PRO A 71 -15.10 12.46 -10.82
CA PRO A 71 -14.53 13.69 -10.27
C PRO A 71 -13.77 13.44 -8.96
N LEU A 72 -12.60 14.07 -8.79
CA LEU A 72 -11.72 13.92 -7.62
C LEU A 72 -12.46 14.11 -6.28
N TRP A 73 -13.43 15.03 -6.22
CA TRP A 73 -14.27 15.26 -5.03
C TRP A 73 -15.14 14.06 -4.64
N LYS A 74 -15.67 13.30 -5.63
CA LYS A 74 -16.44 12.08 -5.36
C LYS A 74 -15.56 11.00 -4.74
N LYS A 75 -14.29 10.94 -5.16
CA LYS A 75 -13.30 10.00 -4.61
C LYS A 75 -12.97 10.27 -3.15
N ASN A 76 -12.77 11.55 -2.82
CA ASN A 76 -12.49 11.96 -1.44
C ASN A 76 -13.71 11.74 -0.52
N ARG A 77 -14.93 12.02 -1.00
CA ARG A 77 -16.16 11.80 -0.22
C ARG A 77 -16.36 10.33 0.17
N THR A 78 -16.15 9.40 -0.77
CA THR A 78 -16.26 7.97 -0.51
C THR A 78 -15.13 7.46 0.38
N LEU A 79 -13.91 7.98 0.23
CA LEU A 79 -12.78 7.60 1.10
C LEU A 79 -13.05 8.04 2.55
N ASN A 80 -13.54 9.27 2.72
CA ASN A 80 -13.98 9.78 4.02
C ASN A 80 -15.12 8.93 4.62
N GLN A 81 -16.02 8.41 3.79
CA GLN A 81 -17.06 7.49 4.23
C GLN A 81 -16.51 6.10 4.61
N ILE A 82 -15.40 5.65 4.03
CA ILE A 82 -14.71 4.44 4.49
C ILE A 82 -14.05 4.73 5.83
N LYS A 83 -13.27 5.80 5.91
CA LYS A 83 -12.57 6.25 7.13
C LYS A 83 -13.52 6.40 8.31
N SER A 84 -14.63 7.12 8.14
CA SER A 84 -15.61 7.34 9.22
C SER A 84 -16.22 6.04 9.74
N LYS A 85 -16.56 5.09 8.86
CA LYS A 85 -17.09 3.78 9.28
C LYS A 85 -16.03 2.97 10.02
N CYS A 86 -14.76 3.05 9.62
CA CYS A 86 -13.68 2.29 10.24
C CYS A 86 -13.30 2.79 11.65
N LYS A 87 -13.66 4.02 12.04
CA LYS A 87 -13.32 4.57 13.37
C LYS A 87 -13.83 3.73 14.55
N HIS A 88 -14.91 2.97 14.35
CA HIS A 88 -15.49 2.11 15.38
C HIS A 88 -14.93 0.69 15.40
N PHE A 89 -14.12 0.31 14.39
CA PHE A 89 -13.62 -1.05 14.24
C PHE A 89 -12.09 -1.12 14.30
N HIS A 90 -11.39 -0.10 13.83
CA HIS A 90 -9.92 -0.05 13.81
C HIS A 90 -9.38 0.89 14.88
N LEU A 91 -8.14 0.66 15.27
CA LEU A 91 -7.42 1.47 16.24
C LEU A 91 -6.71 2.63 15.52
N ASP A 92 -6.85 3.83 16.07
CA ASP A 92 -6.19 5.03 15.54
C ASP A 92 -4.67 4.94 15.74
N SER A 93 -3.89 5.46 14.79
CA SER A 93 -2.42 5.56 14.93
C SER A 93 -1.99 6.45 16.09
N ASN A 94 -2.83 7.40 16.51
CA ASN A 94 -2.55 8.28 17.65
C ASN A 94 -2.50 7.54 19.00
N LEU A 95 -2.87 6.25 19.03
CA LEU A 95 -2.75 5.40 20.22
C LEU A 95 -1.34 4.83 20.42
N LEU A 96 -0.44 4.96 19.43
CA LEU A 96 0.94 4.50 19.54
C LEU A 96 1.65 5.24 20.68
N VAL A 97 2.30 4.49 21.56
CA VAL A 97 3.07 5.05 22.68
C VAL A 97 4.31 5.79 22.16
N ILE A 98 4.92 5.27 21.10
CA ILE A 98 6.15 5.76 20.53
C ILE A 98 5.83 6.66 19.32
N ASP A 99 6.41 7.84 19.30
CA ASP A 99 6.39 8.76 18.17
C ASP A 99 7.35 8.28 17.07
N PHE A 100 6.86 7.37 16.23
CA PHE A 100 7.63 6.86 15.10
C PHE A 100 7.76 7.89 13.97
N PRO A 101 8.86 7.85 13.18
CA PRO A 101 8.98 8.63 11.96
C PRO A 101 7.77 8.42 11.03
N SER A 102 7.38 9.47 10.31
CA SER A 102 6.18 9.46 9.44
C SER A 102 6.15 8.27 8.47
N ASP A 103 7.31 7.89 7.92
CA ASP A 103 7.40 6.80 6.96
C ASP A 103 7.16 5.43 7.61
N PHE A 104 7.60 5.24 8.85
CA PHE A 104 7.28 4.04 9.61
C PHE A 104 5.79 4.00 9.96
N THR A 105 5.22 5.10 10.46
CA THR A 105 3.79 5.19 10.78
C THR A 105 2.92 4.89 9.56
N LYS A 106 3.29 5.40 8.37
CA LYS A 106 2.61 5.07 7.10
C LYS A 106 2.71 3.59 6.73
N SER A 107 3.80 2.92 7.08
CA SER A 107 4.02 1.49 6.78
C SER A 107 3.13 0.56 7.61
N VAL A 108 2.73 0.98 8.81
CA VAL A 108 1.85 0.21 9.73
C VAL A 108 0.40 0.68 9.73
N THR A 109 0.08 1.71 8.95
CA THR A 109 -1.28 2.25 8.80
C THR A 109 -1.87 1.95 7.43
N CYS A 110 -3.20 1.85 7.39
CA CYS A 110 -3.92 1.59 6.15
C CYS A 110 -4.02 2.85 5.31
N GLN A 111 -3.52 2.80 4.07
CA GLN A 111 -3.57 3.92 3.11
C GLN A 111 -5.00 4.28 2.60
N VAL A 112 -6.05 3.68 3.18
CA VAL A 112 -7.47 3.97 2.86
C VAL A 112 -8.20 4.57 4.05
N CYS A 113 -8.03 4.03 5.26
CA CYS A 113 -8.71 4.54 6.46
C CYS A 113 -7.79 5.30 7.42
N GLU A 114 -6.48 5.28 7.19
CA GLU A 114 -5.43 5.94 8.00
C GLU A 114 -5.36 5.44 9.46
N HIS A 115 -6.05 4.35 9.78
CA HIS A 115 -5.93 3.67 11.07
C HIS A 115 -4.83 2.60 11.02
N ILE A 116 -4.40 2.09 12.18
CA ILE A 116 -3.49 0.95 12.27
C ILE A 116 -4.08 -0.23 11.50
N LEU A 117 -3.24 -0.94 10.76
CA LEU A 117 -3.66 -2.06 9.93
C LEU A 117 -4.35 -3.15 10.76
N SER A 118 -5.61 -3.40 10.44
CA SER A 118 -6.42 -4.50 11.00
C SER A 118 -6.67 -5.52 9.91
N ASP A 119 -6.27 -6.78 10.15
CA ASP A 119 -6.30 -7.86 9.15
C ASP A 119 -5.65 -7.41 7.83
N PRO A 120 -4.32 -7.15 7.86
CA PRO A 120 -3.61 -6.56 6.74
C PRO A 120 -3.56 -7.51 5.55
N VAL A 121 -3.75 -6.95 4.36
CA VAL A 121 -3.54 -7.61 3.07
C VAL A 121 -2.56 -6.81 2.24
N GLN A 122 -1.74 -7.51 1.47
CA GLN A 122 -0.75 -6.96 0.56
C GLN A 122 -1.22 -7.13 -0.88
N THR A 123 -1.18 -6.04 -1.63
CA THR A 123 -1.43 -6.06 -3.09
C THR A 123 -0.22 -6.56 -3.86
N SER A 124 -0.39 -6.92 -5.14
CA SER A 124 0.72 -7.26 -6.06
C SER A 124 1.81 -6.18 -6.12
N CYS A 125 1.40 -4.90 -6.07
CA CYS A 125 2.29 -3.74 -6.00
C CYS A 125 2.86 -3.45 -4.60
N LYS A 126 2.79 -4.42 -3.68
CA LYS A 126 3.39 -4.43 -2.33
C LYS A 126 2.85 -3.42 -1.31
N HIS A 127 1.80 -2.66 -1.65
CA HIS A 127 1.10 -1.80 -0.71
C HIS A 127 0.16 -2.57 0.21
N LEU A 128 -0.01 -2.06 1.44
CA LEU A 128 -0.74 -2.69 2.54
C LEU A 128 -2.05 -1.96 2.87
N PHE A 129 -3.09 -2.74 3.15
CA PHE A 129 -4.42 -2.24 3.49
C PHE A 129 -5.13 -3.18 4.48
N CYS A 130 -6.10 -2.69 5.24
CA CYS A 130 -7.04 -3.59 5.93
C CYS A 130 -7.90 -4.32 4.87
N ARG A 131 -8.14 -5.62 5.05
CA ARG A 131 -8.92 -6.42 4.09
C ARG A 131 -10.29 -5.80 3.78
N ILE A 132 -11.02 -5.36 4.82
CA ILE A 132 -12.33 -4.72 4.64
C ILE A 132 -12.25 -3.39 3.89
N CYS A 133 -11.16 -2.64 4.06
CA CYS A 133 -10.99 -1.33 3.46
C CYS A 133 -10.75 -1.43 1.95
N ILE A 134 -9.82 -2.29 1.54
CA ILE A 134 -9.48 -2.45 0.12
C ILE A 134 -10.62 -3.10 -0.67
N LEU A 135 -11.31 -4.09 -0.09
CA LEU A 135 -12.47 -4.71 -0.74
C LEU A 135 -13.62 -3.72 -0.93
N LYS A 136 -13.87 -2.85 0.06
CA LYS A 136 -14.86 -1.79 -0.06
C LYS A 136 -14.43 -0.73 -1.08
N TYR A 137 -13.14 -0.41 -1.12
CA TYR A 137 -12.59 0.49 -2.15
C TYR A 137 -12.83 -0.06 -3.55
N PHE A 138 -12.51 -1.34 -3.81
CA PHE A 138 -12.74 -1.96 -5.11
C PHE A 138 -14.19 -1.90 -5.57
N LYS A 139 -15.14 -2.10 -4.65
CA LYS A 139 -16.58 -1.99 -4.97
C LYS A 139 -17.01 -0.57 -5.36
N LEU A 140 -16.40 0.46 -4.77
CA LEU A 140 -16.81 1.86 -4.96
C LEU A 140 -16.03 2.57 -6.08
N MET A 141 -14.76 2.21 -6.24
CA MET A 141 -13.80 2.94 -7.08
C MET A 141 -13.28 2.11 -8.24
N GLY A 142 -13.30 0.78 -8.13
CA GLY A 142 -12.72 -0.13 -9.12
C GLY A 142 -11.40 -0.76 -8.65
N CYS A 143 -10.92 -1.71 -9.44
CA CYS A 143 -9.80 -2.60 -9.12
C CYS A 143 -8.44 -1.95 -9.40
N TYR A 144 -8.09 -0.93 -8.62
CA TYR A 144 -6.77 -0.30 -8.65
C TYR A 144 -6.28 0.05 -7.25
N CYS A 145 -4.97 0.09 -7.09
CA CYS A 145 -4.31 0.35 -5.81
C CYS A 145 -4.56 1.81 -5.41
N PRO A 146 -5.10 2.08 -4.20
CA PRO A 146 -5.28 3.45 -3.71
C PRO A 146 -3.98 4.26 -3.62
N ALA A 147 -2.84 3.61 -3.35
CA ALA A 147 -1.56 4.28 -3.14
C ALA A 147 -0.83 4.64 -4.45
N CYS A 148 -0.68 3.68 -5.37
CA CYS A 148 0.11 3.86 -6.60
C CYS A 148 -0.70 3.79 -7.90
N ARG A 149 -2.01 3.53 -7.82
CA ARG A 149 -2.93 3.39 -8.98
C ARG A 149 -2.62 2.23 -9.93
N HIS A 150 -1.70 1.34 -9.56
CA HIS A 150 -1.48 0.09 -10.28
C HIS A 150 -2.74 -0.78 -10.26
N THR A 151 -3.02 -1.51 -11.34
CA THR A 151 -4.15 -2.44 -11.40
C THR A 151 -4.00 -3.55 -10.36
N CYS A 152 -5.04 -3.80 -9.58
CA CYS A 152 -5.02 -4.89 -8.60
C CYS A 152 -6.43 -5.44 -8.40
N PHE A 153 -6.57 -6.76 -8.48
CA PHE A 153 -7.85 -7.45 -8.32
C PHE A 153 -7.99 -8.02 -6.90
N PRO A 154 -9.22 -8.26 -6.43
CA PRO A 154 -9.46 -8.91 -5.14
C PRO A 154 -8.73 -10.25 -4.98
N THR A 155 -8.52 -10.98 -6.07
CA THR A 155 -7.79 -12.25 -6.13
C THR A 155 -6.29 -12.09 -5.90
N ASP A 156 -5.74 -10.90 -6.11
CA ASP A 156 -4.30 -10.62 -6.00
C ASP A 156 -3.92 -10.20 -4.56
N LEU A 157 -4.88 -10.18 -3.64
CA LEU A 157 -4.64 -9.83 -2.25
C LEU A 157 -4.04 -11.02 -1.52
N ALA A 158 -2.79 -10.87 -1.10
CA ALA A 158 -2.05 -11.87 -0.34
C ALA A 158 -1.90 -11.44 1.12
N THR A 159 -1.67 -12.41 2.00
CA THR A 159 -1.23 -12.11 3.37
C THR A 159 0.17 -11.52 3.34
N PRO A 160 0.45 -10.42 4.08
CA PRO A 160 1.79 -9.86 4.18
C PRO A 160 2.79 -10.87 4.75
N VAL A 161 4.07 -10.62 4.50
CA VAL A 161 5.16 -11.43 5.05
C VAL A 161 5.10 -11.51 6.58
N LYS A 162 5.44 -12.67 7.14
CA LYS A 162 5.30 -12.95 8.58
C LYS A 162 6.12 -12.00 9.46
N SER A 163 7.31 -11.60 9.02
CA SER A 163 8.15 -10.63 9.71
C SER A 163 7.44 -9.29 9.91
N PHE A 164 6.78 -8.78 8.87
CA PHE A 164 5.96 -7.57 8.95
C PHE A 164 4.82 -7.73 9.96
N LEU A 165 4.09 -8.85 9.91
CA LEU A 165 3.02 -9.12 10.87
C LEU A 165 3.52 -9.18 12.31
N ASN A 166 4.71 -9.72 12.54
CA ASN A 166 5.31 -9.75 13.87
C ASN A 166 5.64 -8.32 14.35
N ILE A 167 6.26 -7.49 13.50
CA ILE A 167 6.53 -6.06 13.81
C ILE A 167 5.23 -5.32 14.13
N LEU A 168 4.20 -5.48 13.29
CA LEU A 168 2.88 -4.87 13.50
C LEU A 168 2.28 -5.28 14.85
N ASN A 169 2.32 -6.58 15.17
CA ASN A 169 1.78 -7.13 16.42
C ASN A 169 2.57 -6.72 17.67
N SER A 170 3.84 -6.32 17.51
CA SER A 170 4.71 -5.82 18.57
C SER A 170 4.56 -4.32 18.84
N LEU A 171 3.73 -3.59 18.08
CA LEU A 171 3.45 -2.18 18.36
C LEU A 171 2.76 -2.05 19.73
N VAL A 172 3.17 -1.06 20.51
CA VAL A 172 2.61 -0.77 21.84
C VAL A 172 1.61 0.37 21.74
N LEU A 173 0.42 0.18 22.30
CA LEU A 173 -0.70 1.11 22.27
C LEU A 173 -1.14 1.48 23.68
N LYS A 174 -1.55 2.75 23.85
CA LYS A 174 -2.25 3.21 25.06
C LYS A 174 -3.68 2.70 25.06
N CYS A 175 -4.16 2.29 26.24
CA CYS A 175 -5.57 1.98 26.41
C CYS A 175 -6.45 3.22 26.23
N THR A 176 -7.62 3.06 25.59
CA THR A 176 -8.60 4.12 25.42
C THR A 176 -9.63 4.22 26.56
N VAL A 177 -9.58 3.33 27.54
CA VAL A 177 -10.55 3.28 28.65
C VAL A 177 -10.12 4.28 29.73
N THR A 178 -11.03 5.19 30.10
CA THR A 178 -10.81 6.17 31.17
C THR A 178 -10.45 5.47 32.49
N GLY A 179 -9.32 5.85 33.10
CA GLY A 179 -8.81 5.24 34.33
C GLY A 179 -7.93 4.00 34.12
N CYS A 180 -7.57 3.68 32.86
CA CYS A 180 -6.61 2.65 32.55
C CYS A 180 -5.39 3.25 31.82
N ASP A 181 -4.25 3.29 32.51
CA ASP A 181 -2.98 3.81 31.99
C ASP A 181 -2.05 2.68 31.49
N GLU A 182 -2.60 1.50 31.19
CA GLU A 182 -1.81 0.37 30.68
C GLU A 182 -1.37 0.60 29.23
N GLU A 183 -0.14 0.18 28.94
CA GLU A 183 0.44 0.10 27.62
C GLU A 183 0.44 -1.35 27.14
N ILE A 184 -0.22 -1.62 26.01
CA ILE A 184 -0.52 -2.98 25.56
C ILE A 184 -0.02 -3.20 24.14
N LEU A 185 0.62 -4.36 23.92
CA LEU A 185 0.97 -4.82 22.58
C LEU A 185 -0.30 -4.98 21.73
N LEU A 186 -0.25 -4.57 20.46
CA LEU A 186 -1.36 -4.68 19.51
C LEU A 186 -1.93 -6.12 19.49
N ALA A 187 -1.06 -7.13 19.53
CA ALA A 187 -1.46 -8.54 19.58
C ALA A 187 -2.40 -8.91 20.74
N LYS A 188 -2.28 -8.24 21.89
CA LYS A 188 -3.04 -8.50 23.12
C LYS A 188 -4.11 -7.45 23.40
N TYR A 189 -4.22 -6.43 22.56
CA TYR A 189 -5.11 -5.29 22.79
C TYR A 189 -6.58 -5.72 22.91
N SER A 190 -7.05 -6.64 22.05
CA SER A 190 -8.42 -7.14 22.09
C SER A 190 -8.75 -7.85 23.40
N GLN A 191 -7.82 -8.65 23.93
CA GLN A 191 -7.98 -9.36 25.21
C GLN A 191 -8.02 -8.38 26.39
N HIS A 192 -7.16 -7.36 26.37
CA HIS A 192 -7.16 -6.31 27.39
C HIS A 192 -8.51 -5.55 27.43
N ILE A 193 -9.04 -5.13 26.27
CA ILE A 193 -10.33 -4.42 26.22
C ILE A 193 -11.50 -5.31 26.68
N SER A 194 -11.46 -6.62 26.43
CA SER A 194 -12.49 -7.54 26.95
C SER A 194 -12.52 -7.60 28.48
N LYS A 195 -11.36 -7.56 29.15
CA LYS A 195 -11.29 -7.54 30.62
C LYS A 195 -11.96 -6.31 31.22
N HIS A 196 -11.80 -5.14 30.60
CA HIS A 196 -12.50 -3.92 31.01
C HIS A 196 -14.02 -4.05 30.93
N LYS A 197 -14.54 -4.73 29.90
CA LYS A 197 -15.98 -4.98 29.76
C LYS A 197 -16.53 -5.89 30.86
N GLU A 198 -15.75 -6.91 31.24
CA GLU A 198 -16.12 -7.83 32.32
C GLU A 198 -16.12 -7.15 33.70
N MET A 199 -15.14 -6.27 33.96
CA MET A 199 -15.06 -5.51 35.22
C MET A 199 -16.27 -4.57 35.38
N LYS A 200 -16.59 -3.79 34.33
CA LYS A 200 -17.79 -2.94 34.33
C LYS A 200 -19.09 -3.73 34.50
N GLY A 201 -19.17 -4.93 33.91
CA GLY A 201 -20.32 -5.81 34.05
C GLY A 201 -20.51 -6.36 35.48
N LYS A 202 -19.41 -6.65 36.18
CA LYS A 202 -19.44 -7.10 37.58
C LYS A 202 -19.82 -5.96 38.53
N GLU A 203 -19.29 -4.76 38.35
CA GLU A 203 -19.68 -3.58 39.14
C GLU A 203 -21.18 -3.27 39.04
N ALA A 204 -21.79 -3.46 37.88
CA ALA A 204 -23.22 -3.25 37.68
C ALA A 204 -24.13 -4.30 38.36
N TYR A 205 -23.60 -5.48 38.71
CA TYR A 205 -24.40 -6.59 39.26
C TYR A 205 -24.37 -6.66 40.81
N VAL A 206 -23.49 -5.92 41.49
CA VAL A 206 -23.20 -6.15 42.91
C VAL A 206 -24.19 -5.49 43.91
N HIS A 207 -25.22 -4.76 43.47
CA HIS A 207 -26.20 -4.19 44.41
C HIS A 207 -27.66 -4.27 43.94
N ILE A 208 -28.38 -5.32 44.38
CA ILE A 208 -29.70 -5.25 45.06
C ILE A 208 -29.88 -6.60 45.79
N ASN A 209 -29.42 -6.68 47.04
CA ASN A 209 -30.00 -7.60 48.02
C ASN A 209 -30.39 -6.75 49.23
N LYS A 210 -31.51 -6.03 49.10
CA LYS A 210 -32.20 -5.46 50.27
C LYS A 210 -32.99 -6.60 50.90
N GLY A 211 -32.39 -7.21 51.92
CA GLY A 211 -33.07 -8.18 52.78
C GLY A 211 -34.37 -7.57 53.31
N GLY A 212 -35.47 -8.29 53.12
CA GLY A 212 -36.78 -7.89 53.60
C GLY A 212 -37.51 -9.11 54.14
N ARG A 213 -37.47 -9.29 55.46
CA ARG A 213 -38.54 -9.96 56.21
C ARG A 213 -38.53 -9.53 57.69
N PRO A 214 -39.55 -8.80 58.17
CA PRO A 214 -40.00 -8.87 59.55
C PRO A 214 -40.78 -10.16 59.81
#